data_AF-G2PHB8-F1
#
_entry.id   AF-G2PHB8-F1
#
_cell.length_a   1.000
_cell.length_b   1.000
_cell.length_c   1.000
_cell.angle_alpha   90.00
_cell.angle_beta   90.00
_cell.angle_gamma   90.00
#
_symmetry.space_group_name_H-M   'P 1'
#
loop_
_entity.id
_entity.type
_entity.pdbx_description
1 polymer ?
#
loop_
_entity_poly.entity_id
_entity_poly.type
_entity_poly.pdbx_seq_one_letter_code
_entity_poly.pdbx_strand_id
1 'polypeptide(L)'
;MNEALTASAGQEDGVDPERVARGKPLEFVDGVPVFGSGRRAPAYLQTKTQLGRERRKPAVGQRPVAYIYTHWYGDRVALWDPKESAKMRPLSALQRRQMQQRRTCTDCGEVFPVPVWEMCGRCRDRETRRRADLRRRTCQDCGTVFQTPAPARSYGDEMCLACEERIERGRRMALSLVERSCRRCLVQLFPPTVWAAMSEREQAIADWHCAPCEREIEQERLEAQRRADRARWGDLGPAIAWAQKILADPEAYAILDTETTGLAATSRIIGNCG
;
A
#
# COMPACT_ATOMS: atom_id res chain seq x y z
N MET A 1 -57.91 36.79 80.41
CA MET A 1 -58.08 36.90 78.94
C MET A 1 -56.71 36.67 78.32
N ASN A 2 -56.46 35.47 77.81
CA ASN A 2 -55.28 35.11 77.03
C ASN A 2 -55.71 33.88 76.21
N GLU A 3 -56.15 34.12 74.97
CA GLU A 3 -56.48 33.07 74.02
C GLU A 3 -55.21 32.68 73.25
N ALA A 4 -54.84 31.41 73.39
CA ALA A 4 -53.75 30.78 72.67
C ALA A 4 -54.21 30.39 71.26
N LEU A 5 -53.54 30.93 70.25
CA LEU A 5 -53.64 30.48 68.85
C LEU A 5 -52.69 29.29 68.65
N THR A 6 -53.23 28.08 68.73
CA THR A 6 -52.58 26.86 68.26
C THR A 6 -52.70 26.76 66.74
N ALA A 7 -51.58 26.92 66.04
CA ALA A 7 -51.46 26.69 64.61
C ALA A 7 -51.53 25.18 64.30
N SER A 8 -52.52 24.77 63.51
CA SER A 8 -52.64 23.41 62.98
C SER A 8 -51.47 23.09 62.04
N ALA A 9 -50.65 22.13 62.45
CA ALA A 9 -49.74 21.42 61.56
C ALA A 9 -50.59 20.59 60.58
N GLY A 10 -50.63 21.05 59.31
CA GLY A 10 -51.24 20.30 58.21
C GLY A 10 -50.47 19.00 58.00
N GLN A 11 -51.17 17.89 58.20
CA GLN A 11 -50.67 16.54 58.01
C GLN A 11 -50.53 16.27 56.50
N GLU A 12 -49.29 16.19 56.01
CA GLU A 12 -48.92 15.82 54.63
C GLU A 12 -49.11 14.30 54.41
N ASP A 13 -50.30 13.78 54.67
CA ASP A 13 -50.63 12.37 54.38
C ASP A 13 -50.93 12.22 52.89
N GLY A 14 -50.03 11.53 52.17
CA GLY A 14 -50.39 10.85 50.91
C GLY A 14 -49.65 11.27 49.64
N VAL A 15 -48.49 11.92 49.72
CA VAL A 15 -47.67 12.11 48.51
C VAL A 15 -46.96 10.79 48.16
N ASP A 16 -47.38 10.16 47.06
CA ASP A 16 -46.75 8.96 46.49
C ASP A 16 -45.22 9.18 46.34
N PRO A 17 -44.38 8.43 47.09
CA PRO A 17 -42.94 8.63 47.08
C PRO A 17 -42.30 8.36 45.71
N GLU A 18 -42.99 7.67 44.79
CA GLU A 18 -42.52 7.49 43.41
C GLU A 18 -42.71 8.75 42.55
N ARG A 19 -43.62 9.64 42.95
CA ARG A 19 -43.92 10.90 42.25
C ARG A 19 -43.03 12.07 42.68
N VAL A 20 -42.33 11.93 43.80
CA VAL A 20 -41.39 12.94 44.28
C VAL A 20 -40.07 12.84 43.51
N ALA A 21 -39.67 13.93 42.85
CA ALA A 21 -38.35 14.01 42.23
C ALA A 21 -37.26 13.84 43.30
N ARG A 22 -36.31 12.93 43.09
CA ARG A 22 -35.26 12.64 44.09
C ARG A 22 -34.08 13.63 44.06
N GLY A 23 -34.19 14.72 43.30
CA GLY A 23 -33.16 15.75 43.21
C GLY A 23 -33.70 17.09 42.74
N LYS A 24 -33.01 18.18 43.08
CA LYS A 24 -33.34 19.53 42.60
C LYS A 24 -33.09 19.61 41.08
N PRO A 25 -34.03 20.17 40.29
CA PRO A 25 -33.81 20.50 38.89
C PRO A 25 -32.54 21.34 38.70
N LEU A 26 -31.88 21.18 37.55
CA LEU A 26 -30.74 22.01 37.17
C LEU A 26 -31.21 23.39 36.69
N GLU A 27 -32.27 23.40 35.89
CA GLU A 27 -32.88 24.59 35.31
C GLU A 27 -34.35 24.30 34.95
N PHE A 28 -35.05 25.32 34.49
CA PHE A 28 -36.41 25.23 33.96
C PHE A 28 -36.43 25.80 32.54
N VAL A 29 -37.05 25.05 31.63
CA VAL A 29 -37.22 25.45 30.22
C VAL A 29 -38.71 25.56 29.97
N ASP A 30 -39.20 26.78 29.68
CA ASP A 30 -40.63 27.07 29.52
C ASP A 30 -41.47 26.59 30.73
N GLY A 31 -40.90 26.70 31.93
CA GLY A 31 -41.50 26.23 33.18
C GLY A 31 -41.41 24.72 33.41
N VAL A 32 -40.79 23.95 32.50
CA VAL A 32 -40.59 22.49 32.63
C VAL A 32 -39.23 22.20 33.27
N PRO A 33 -39.16 21.43 34.38
CA PRO A 33 -37.90 21.15 35.06
C PRO A 33 -36.97 20.26 34.22
N VAL A 34 -35.67 20.57 34.25
CA VAL A 34 -34.62 19.81 33.59
C VAL A 34 -33.71 19.14 34.61
N PHE A 35 -33.47 17.84 34.46
CA PHE A 35 -32.62 17.04 35.35
C PHE A 35 -31.32 16.62 34.65
N GLY A 36 -30.22 16.50 35.41
CA GLY A 36 -28.94 15.99 34.89
C GLY A 36 -28.92 14.46 34.78
N SER A 37 -28.02 13.90 33.96
CA SER A 37 -27.96 12.45 33.68
C SER A 37 -27.68 11.53 34.90
N GLY A 38 -27.32 12.09 36.05
CA GLY A 38 -27.18 11.38 37.33
C GLY A 38 -28.16 11.84 38.42
N ARG A 39 -28.95 12.90 38.18
CA ARG A 39 -30.00 13.36 39.09
C ARG A 39 -31.31 12.69 38.66
N ARG A 40 -31.91 11.92 39.57
CA ARG A 40 -33.11 11.13 39.26
C ARG A 40 -34.32 12.04 39.13
N ALA A 41 -34.73 12.31 37.88
CA ALA A 41 -36.10 12.68 37.58
C ALA A 41 -37.06 11.66 38.24
N PRO A 42 -38.32 12.04 38.53
CA PRO A 42 -39.30 11.10 39.08
C PRO A 42 -39.35 9.79 38.29
N ALA A 43 -39.31 8.66 39.00
CA ALA A 43 -39.11 7.35 38.37
C ALA A 43 -40.26 6.92 37.46
N TYR A 44 -41.47 7.43 37.72
CA TYR A 44 -42.66 7.16 36.91
C TYR A 44 -42.62 7.83 35.53
N LEU A 45 -41.81 8.88 35.35
CA LEU A 45 -41.71 9.59 34.09
C LEU A 45 -40.88 8.80 33.09
N GLN A 46 -41.40 8.68 31.87
CA GLN A 46 -40.82 7.85 30.83
C GLN A 46 -40.43 8.67 29.61
N THR A 47 -39.29 8.32 29.01
CA THR A 47 -38.91 8.79 27.68
C THR A 47 -39.90 8.25 26.62
N LYS A 48 -39.95 8.91 25.46
CA LYS A 48 -40.75 8.42 24.31
C LYS A 48 -40.42 6.97 23.93
N THR A 49 -39.15 6.58 24.06
CA THR A 49 -38.69 5.21 23.79
C THR A 49 -39.20 4.22 24.83
N GLN A 50 -39.20 4.57 26.11
CA GLN A 50 -39.75 3.75 27.19
C GLN A 50 -41.28 3.59 27.03
N LEU A 51 -42.02 4.67 26.78
CA LEU A 51 -43.46 4.60 26.46
C LEU A 51 -43.72 3.67 25.27
N GLY A 52 -42.88 3.74 24.23
CA GLY A 52 -42.99 2.88 23.05
C GLY A 52 -42.86 1.37 23.37
N ARG A 53 -42.05 1.00 24.37
CA ARG A 53 -41.92 -0.40 24.83
C ARG A 53 -43.22 -0.90 25.46
N GLU A 54 -43.94 -0.02 26.15
CA GLU A 54 -45.28 -0.28 26.73
C GLU A 54 -46.42 -0.06 25.74
N ARG A 55 -46.12 0.16 24.46
CA ARG A 55 -47.11 0.42 23.39
C ARG A 55 -47.96 1.66 23.69
N ARG A 56 -47.32 2.71 24.21
CA ARG A 56 -47.89 4.04 24.48
C ARG A 56 -47.17 5.12 23.68
N LYS A 57 -47.84 6.22 23.43
CA LYS A 57 -47.27 7.44 22.83
C LYS A 57 -47.77 8.67 23.59
N PRO A 58 -47.06 9.79 23.54
CA PRO A 58 -47.60 11.06 24.02
C PRO A 58 -48.98 11.32 23.40
N ALA A 59 -49.94 11.74 24.21
CA ALA A 59 -51.25 12.14 23.70
C ALA A 59 -51.12 13.39 22.81
N VAL A 60 -52.06 13.58 21.89
CA VAL A 60 -52.04 14.77 21.01
C VAL A 60 -52.19 16.02 21.89
N GLY A 61 -51.21 16.92 21.84
CA GLY A 61 -51.18 18.13 22.65
C GLY A 61 -50.59 17.97 24.06
N GLN A 62 -50.19 16.75 24.46
CA GLN A 62 -49.50 16.56 25.74
C GLN A 62 -48.18 17.35 25.73
N ARG A 63 -47.85 18.01 26.83
CA ARG A 63 -46.56 18.69 27.04
C ARG A 63 -45.62 17.78 27.85
N PRO A 64 -44.29 17.84 27.63
CA PRO A 64 -43.33 17.14 28.49
C PRO A 64 -43.45 17.60 29.95
N VAL A 65 -43.40 16.67 30.89
CA VAL A 65 -43.46 16.96 32.33
C VAL A 65 -42.07 17.32 32.88
N ALA A 66 -41.03 16.77 32.24
CA ALA A 66 -39.63 17.06 32.57
C ALA A 66 -38.73 16.82 31.36
N TYR A 67 -37.48 17.28 31.45
CA TYR A 67 -36.41 16.89 30.55
C TYR A 67 -35.25 16.23 31.31
N ILE A 68 -34.50 15.36 30.64
CA ILE A 68 -33.19 14.90 31.12
C ILE A 68 -32.10 15.32 30.15
N TYR A 69 -30.97 15.77 30.67
CA TYR A 69 -29.77 15.98 29.88
C TYR A 69 -29.08 14.65 29.59
N THR A 70 -28.76 14.40 28.32
CA THR A 70 -27.85 13.31 27.95
C THR A 70 -26.41 13.85 27.91
N HIS A 71 -25.54 13.27 28.74
CA HIS A 71 -24.21 13.80 29.03
C HIS A 71 -23.24 13.90 27.83
N TRP A 72 -23.55 13.30 26.68
CA TRP A 72 -22.65 13.29 25.52
C TRP A 72 -22.93 14.38 24.48
N TYR A 73 -24.14 14.94 24.41
CA TYR A 73 -24.53 15.80 23.29
C TYR A 73 -25.20 17.12 23.69
N GLY A 74 -25.40 17.37 24.99
CA GLY A 74 -26.18 18.53 25.42
C GLY A 74 -27.67 18.44 25.04
N ASP A 75 -28.09 17.32 24.46
CA ASP A 75 -29.47 17.09 24.04
C ASP A 75 -30.36 16.83 25.24
N ARG A 76 -31.50 17.53 25.26
CA ARG A 76 -32.58 17.35 26.22
C ARG A 76 -33.54 16.28 25.72
N VAL A 77 -33.71 15.22 26.49
CA VAL A 77 -34.69 14.16 26.21
C VAL A 77 -35.96 14.42 27.02
N ALA A 78 -37.08 14.60 26.33
CA ALA A 78 -38.38 14.82 26.96
C ALA A 78 -38.87 13.57 27.71
N LEU A 79 -39.38 13.80 28.92
CA LEU A 79 -40.05 12.84 29.77
C LEU A 79 -41.56 13.12 29.84
N TRP A 80 -42.33 12.05 29.89
CA TRP A 80 -43.78 12.04 29.76
C TRP A 80 -44.41 11.24 30.89
N ASP A 81 -45.60 11.64 31.35
CA ASP A 81 -46.39 10.82 32.30
C ASP A 81 -47.09 9.68 31.52
N PRO A 82 -46.83 8.40 31.86
CA PRO A 82 -47.52 7.27 31.25
C PRO A 82 -49.04 7.28 31.45
N LYS A 83 -49.56 7.86 32.54
CA LYS A 83 -51.02 7.91 32.83
C LYS A 83 -51.77 8.81 31.84
N GLU A 84 -51.14 9.91 31.43
CA GLU A 84 -51.68 10.84 30.43
C GLU A 84 -51.37 10.41 28.98
N SER A 85 -50.51 9.42 28.80
CA SER A 85 -50.13 8.93 27.47
C SER A 85 -51.25 8.13 26.80
N ALA A 86 -51.36 8.25 25.48
CA ALA A 86 -52.32 7.50 24.68
C ALA A 86 -51.79 6.10 24.34
N LYS A 87 -52.65 5.09 24.44
CA LYS A 87 -52.33 3.72 23.98
C LYS A 87 -52.16 3.70 22.46
N MET A 88 -51.09 3.08 21.98
CA MET A 88 -50.86 2.90 20.55
C MET A 88 -51.83 1.86 19.98
N ARG A 89 -52.25 2.06 18.73
CA ARG A 89 -52.99 1.05 17.97
C ARG A 89 -52.16 -0.24 17.85
N PRO A 90 -52.77 -1.44 17.92
CA PRO A 90 -52.12 -2.69 17.57
C PRO A 90 -51.40 -2.60 16.22
N LEU A 91 -50.21 -3.22 16.11
CA LEU A 91 -49.51 -3.28 14.83
C LEU A 91 -50.34 -4.11 13.84
N SER A 92 -50.48 -3.61 12.62
CA SER A 92 -51.08 -4.39 11.54
C SER A 92 -50.26 -5.67 11.27
N ALA A 93 -50.87 -6.68 10.66
CA ALA A 93 -50.14 -7.91 10.29
C ALA A 93 -48.94 -7.61 9.38
N LEU A 94 -49.12 -6.68 8.42
CA LEU A 94 -48.04 -6.21 7.55
C LEU A 94 -46.90 -5.55 8.34
N GLN A 95 -47.22 -4.67 9.30
CA GLN A 95 -46.21 -4.02 10.14
C GLN A 95 -45.45 -5.04 11.01
N ARG A 96 -46.15 -6.04 11.57
CA ARG A 96 -45.50 -7.13 12.32
C ARG A 96 -44.54 -7.91 11.44
N ARG A 97 -44.95 -8.26 10.21
CA ARG A 97 -44.09 -8.95 9.23
C ARG A 97 -42.87 -8.11 8.85
N GLN A 98 -43.04 -6.81 8.56
CA GLN A 98 -41.93 -5.91 8.26
C GLN A 98 -40.96 -5.75 9.44
N MET A 99 -41.50 -5.63 10.65
CA MET A 99 -40.69 -5.52 11.87
C MET A 99 -39.91 -6.81 12.14
N GLN A 100 -40.53 -7.97 11.93
CA GLN A 100 -39.86 -9.26 12.02
C GLN A 100 -38.76 -9.38 10.95
N GLN A 101 -39.05 -9.04 9.70
CA GLN A 101 -38.07 -9.07 8.61
C GLN A 101 -36.85 -8.19 8.90
N ARG A 102 -37.05 -6.97 9.42
CA ARG A 102 -35.95 -6.07 9.83
C ARG A 102 -35.15 -6.58 11.02
N ARG A 103 -35.70 -7.52 11.79
CA ARG A 103 -35.06 -8.15 12.95
C ARG A 103 -34.42 -9.49 12.62
N THR A 104 -34.73 -10.05 11.45
CA THR A 104 -34.19 -11.32 10.99
C THR A 104 -32.84 -11.08 10.33
N CYS A 105 -31.81 -11.78 10.79
CA CYS A 105 -30.53 -11.82 10.09
C CYS A 105 -30.69 -12.45 8.70
N THR A 106 -30.20 -11.79 7.64
CA THR A 106 -30.31 -12.33 6.28
C THR A 106 -29.49 -13.61 6.08
N ASP A 107 -28.42 -13.79 6.85
CA ASP A 107 -27.48 -14.90 6.66
C ASP A 107 -27.87 -16.15 7.44
N CYS A 108 -28.27 -15.99 8.71
CA CYS A 108 -28.59 -17.14 9.58
C CYS A 108 -30.08 -17.31 9.86
N GLY A 109 -30.94 -16.35 9.48
CA GLY A 109 -32.39 -16.41 9.72
C GLY A 109 -32.84 -16.19 11.16
N GLU A 110 -31.92 -15.97 12.10
CA GLU A 110 -32.24 -15.73 13.52
C GLU A 110 -32.92 -14.37 13.71
N VAL A 111 -33.96 -14.32 14.56
CA VAL A 111 -34.76 -13.12 14.84
C VAL A 111 -34.27 -12.44 16.13
N PHE A 112 -33.97 -11.15 16.05
CA PHE A 112 -33.41 -10.37 17.15
C PHE A 112 -34.43 -9.37 17.76
N PRO A 113 -34.25 -8.94 19.03
CA PRO A 113 -35.14 -7.94 19.65
C PRO A 113 -34.98 -6.54 19.03
N VAL A 114 -33.85 -6.27 18.39
CA VAL A 114 -33.52 -5.00 17.72
C VAL A 114 -33.36 -5.22 16.21
N PRO A 115 -33.60 -4.19 15.39
CA PRO A 115 -33.35 -4.29 13.96
C PRO A 115 -31.89 -4.67 13.67
N VAL A 116 -31.69 -5.55 12.69
CA VAL A 116 -30.39 -5.98 12.20
C VAL A 116 -30.16 -5.31 10.84
N TRP A 117 -29.03 -4.62 10.71
CA TRP A 117 -28.59 -4.04 9.44
C TRP A 117 -27.85 -5.12 8.64
N GLU A 118 -28.58 -5.75 7.71
CA GLU A 118 -28.16 -6.89 6.87
C GLU A 118 -27.86 -8.16 7.68
N MET A 119 -26.71 -8.22 8.32
CA MET A 119 -26.20 -9.40 9.03
C MET A 119 -26.07 -9.17 10.54
N CYS A 120 -26.34 -10.21 11.33
CA CYS A 120 -26.15 -10.16 12.78
C CYS A 120 -24.66 -10.07 13.13
N GLY A 121 -24.35 -9.60 14.34
CA GLY A 121 -22.96 -9.46 14.81
C GLY A 121 -22.15 -10.75 14.68
N ARG A 122 -22.74 -11.91 15.00
CA ARG A 122 -22.06 -13.22 14.87
C ARG A 122 -21.71 -13.56 13.42
N CYS A 123 -22.62 -13.34 12.47
CA CYS A 123 -22.35 -13.57 11.05
C CYS A 123 -21.31 -12.58 10.52
N ARG A 124 -21.40 -11.30 10.94
CA ARG A 124 -20.40 -10.28 10.60
C ARG A 124 -19.01 -10.64 11.11
N ASP A 125 -18.89 -11.11 12.34
CA ASP A 125 -17.63 -11.54 12.92
C ASP A 125 -17.06 -12.75 12.17
N ARG A 126 -17.90 -13.71 11.82
CA ARG A 126 -17.51 -14.88 11.02
C ARG A 126 -16.98 -14.47 9.65
N GLU A 127 -17.69 -13.59 8.95
CA GLU A 127 -17.27 -13.06 7.65
C GLU A 127 -15.98 -12.23 7.76
N THR A 128 -15.85 -11.44 8.83
CA THR A 128 -14.63 -10.67 9.10
C THR A 128 -13.43 -11.60 9.31
N ARG A 129 -13.60 -12.68 10.09
CA ARG A 129 -12.57 -13.72 10.26
C ARG A 129 -12.24 -14.41 8.95
N ARG A 130 -13.24 -14.77 8.14
CA ARG A 130 -13.06 -15.36 6.81
C ARG A 130 -12.25 -14.44 5.89
N ARG A 131 -12.55 -13.15 5.85
CA ARG A 131 -11.80 -12.15 5.07
C ARG A 131 -10.39 -11.94 5.62
N ALA A 132 -10.22 -11.92 6.94
CA ALA A 132 -8.90 -11.82 7.56
C ALA A 132 -8.03 -13.04 7.24
N ASP A 133 -8.61 -14.24 7.31
CA ASP A 133 -7.96 -15.49 6.94
C ASP A 133 -7.58 -15.52 5.45
N LEU A 134 -8.52 -15.19 4.55
CA LEU A 134 -8.22 -15.07 3.12
C LEU A 134 -7.09 -14.09 2.85
N ARG A 135 -7.11 -12.91 3.49
CA ARG A 135 -6.03 -11.93 3.37
C ARG A 135 -4.69 -12.46 3.88
N ARG A 136 -4.68 -13.18 5.00
CA ARG A 136 -3.46 -13.81 5.53
C ARG A 136 -2.90 -14.87 4.59
N ARG A 137 -3.76 -15.56 3.85
CA ARG A 137 -3.38 -16.61 2.90
C ARG A 137 -3.11 -16.09 1.49
N THR A 138 -3.28 -14.80 1.21
CA THR A 138 -3.11 -14.24 -0.13
C THR A 138 -1.80 -13.47 -0.20
N CYS A 139 -0.90 -13.82 -1.13
CA CYS A 139 0.27 -12.99 -1.41
C CYS A 139 -0.19 -11.63 -1.94
N GLN A 140 0.30 -10.55 -1.34
CA GLN A 140 -0.11 -9.18 -1.67
C GLN A 140 0.36 -8.74 -3.06
N ASP A 141 1.39 -9.36 -3.63
CA ASP A 141 1.98 -8.95 -4.91
C ASP A 141 1.39 -9.71 -6.10
N CYS A 142 1.31 -11.03 -6.01
CA CYS A 142 0.83 -11.85 -7.11
C CYS A 142 -0.63 -12.30 -6.96
N GLY A 143 -1.24 -12.09 -5.79
CA GLY A 143 -2.63 -12.48 -5.51
C GLY A 143 -2.84 -14.00 -5.33
N THR A 144 -1.78 -14.79 -5.32
CA THR A 144 -1.88 -16.25 -5.12
C THR A 144 -2.40 -16.55 -3.71
N VAL A 145 -3.44 -17.39 -3.63
CA VAL A 145 -4.03 -17.85 -2.37
C VAL A 145 -3.43 -19.19 -1.97
N PHE A 146 -2.87 -19.26 -0.76
CA PHE A 146 -2.20 -20.43 -0.19
C PHE A 146 -3.14 -21.19 0.75
N GLN A 147 -2.80 -22.45 1.06
CA GLN A 147 -3.54 -23.24 2.07
C GLN A 147 -3.21 -22.79 3.50
N THR A 148 -1.94 -22.45 3.73
CA THR A 148 -1.42 -21.86 4.97
C THR A 148 -1.28 -20.33 4.83
N PRO A 149 -1.11 -19.57 5.94
CA PRO A 149 -0.77 -18.16 5.84
C PRO A 149 0.39 -17.95 4.87
N ALA A 150 0.26 -16.98 3.97
CA ALA A 150 1.33 -16.60 3.07
C ALA A 150 2.53 -16.17 3.93
N PRO A 151 3.77 -16.51 3.53
CA PRO A 151 4.95 -16.07 4.24
C PRO A 151 4.86 -14.54 4.41
N ALA A 152 4.97 -14.08 5.65
CA ALA A 152 4.92 -12.66 5.92
C ALA A 152 6.12 -12.03 5.21
N ARG A 153 5.88 -11.07 4.33
CA ARG A 153 6.95 -10.20 3.85
C ARG A 153 7.45 -9.38 5.04
N SER A 154 8.39 -9.93 5.79
CA SER A 154 9.42 -9.08 6.38
C SER A 154 10.15 -8.43 5.21
N TYR A 155 10.55 -7.17 5.36
CA TYR A 155 11.21 -6.35 4.33
C TYR A 155 12.58 -6.92 3.85
N GLY A 156 12.90 -8.19 4.10
CA GLY A 156 14.20 -8.81 3.88
C GLY A 156 14.14 -10.07 3.02
N ASP A 157 13.49 -11.16 3.46
CA ASP A 157 14.11 -12.46 3.12
C ASP A 157 13.26 -13.51 2.40
N GLU A 158 11.93 -13.40 2.29
CA GLU A 158 11.16 -14.47 1.61
C GLU A 158 10.02 -13.92 0.71
N MET A 159 10.24 -13.98 -0.60
CA MET A 159 9.16 -13.87 -1.58
C MET A 159 8.31 -15.14 -1.53
N CYS A 160 7.02 -15.05 -1.87
CA CYS A 160 6.22 -16.27 -2.00
C CYS A 160 6.73 -17.10 -3.20
N LEU A 161 6.61 -18.43 -3.10
CA LEU A 161 7.04 -19.38 -4.14
C LEU A 161 6.50 -19.02 -5.54
N ALA A 162 5.27 -18.51 -5.62
CA ALA A 162 4.67 -18.09 -6.89
C ALA A 162 5.33 -16.83 -7.49
N CYS A 163 5.76 -15.87 -6.65
CA CYS A 163 6.52 -14.71 -7.09
C CYS A 163 7.93 -15.09 -7.50
N GLU A 164 8.57 -15.97 -6.72
CA GLU A 164 9.89 -16.50 -7.02
C GLU A 164 9.88 -17.24 -8.36
N GLU A 165 8.96 -18.17 -8.57
CA GLU A 165 8.82 -18.89 -9.84
C GLU A 165 8.56 -17.94 -11.01
N ARG A 166 7.77 -16.86 -10.80
CA ARG A 166 7.53 -15.83 -11.81
C ARG A 166 8.82 -15.08 -12.16
N ILE A 167 9.62 -14.70 -11.16
CA ILE A 167 10.89 -14.00 -11.35
C ILE A 167 11.90 -14.92 -12.02
N GLU A 168 12.02 -16.17 -11.59
CA GLU A 168 12.89 -17.16 -12.21
C GLU A 168 12.50 -17.46 -13.66
N ARG A 169 11.20 -17.56 -13.95
CA ARG A 169 10.70 -17.69 -15.32
C ARG A 169 11.07 -16.46 -16.15
N GLY A 170 10.90 -15.26 -15.60
CA GLY A 170 11.32 -14.01 -16.24
C GLY A 170 12.83 -13.97 -16.50
N ARG A 171 13.65 -14.40 -15.54
CA ARG A 171 15.11 -14.52 -15.67
C ARG A 171 15.49 -15.52 -16.76
N ARG A 172 14.89 -16.71 -16.78
CA ARG A 172 15.11 -17.72 -17.82
C ARG A 172 14.73 -17.19 -19.20
N MET A 173 13.61 -16.50 -19.32
CA MET A 173 13.20 -15.87 -20.58
C MET A 173 14.18 -14.78 -21.01
N ALA A 174 14.63 -13.92 -20.09
CA ALA A 174 15.60 -12.87 -20.38
C ALA A 174 16.96 -13.44 -20.82
N LEU A 175 17.48 -14.45 -20.11
CA LEU A 175 18.71 -15.14 -20.48
C LEU A 175 18.59 -15.80 -21.85
N SER A 176 17.49 -16.53 -22.09
CA SER A 176 17.22 -17.15 -23.38
C SER A 176 17.16 -16.12 -24.52
N LEU A 177 16.64 -14.90 -24.26
CA LEU A 177 16.63 -13.81 -25.24
C LEU A 177 18.04 -13.24 -25.46
N VAL A 178 18.84 -13.07 -24.42
CA VAL A 178 20.21 -12.55 -24.54
C VAL A 178 21.09 -13.52 -25.31
N GLU A 179 21.02 -14.82 -25.02
CA GLU A 179 21.85 -15.87 -25.65
C GLU A 179 21.68 -15.95 -27.17
N ARG A 180 20.47 -15.70 -27.66
CA ARG A 180 20.10 -15.75 -29.08
C ARG A 180 20.13 -14.39 -29.79
N SER A 181 20.62 -13.35 -29.11
CA SER A 181 20.66 -11.98 -29.63
C SER A 181 22.10 -11.51 -29.83
N CYS A 182 22.26 -10.49 -30.66
CA CYS A 182 23.54 -9.81 -30.86
C CYS A 182 24.02 -9.24 -29.52
N ARG A 183 25.25 -9.56 -29.10
CA ARG A 183 25.80 -9.11 -27.81
C ARG A 183 25.98 -7.59 -27.71
N ARG A 184 26.10 -6.89 -28.84
CA ARG A 184 26.30 -5.44 -28.90
C ARG A 184 25.00 -4.65 -28.93
N CYS A 185 24.00 -5.08 -29.70
CA CYS A 185 22.76 -4.31 -29.91
C CYS A 185 21.47 -5.03 -29.50
N LEU A 186 21.58 -6.26 -28.95
CA LEU A 186 20.46 -7.10 -28.50
C LEU A 186 19.41 -7.41 -29.59
N VAL A 187 19.71 -7.19 -30.86
CA VAL A 187 18.82 -7.64 -31.95
C VAL A 187 18.79 -9.16 -31.98
N GLN A 188 17.60 -9.73 -32.07
CA GLN A 188 17.42 -11.18 -32.08
C GLN A 188 18.03 -11.77 -33.37
N LEU A 189 19.04 -12.62 -33.22
CA LEU A 189 19.74 -13.25 -34.35
C LEU A 189 19.09 -14.57 -34.74
N PHE A 190 18.67 -15.35 -33.76
CA PHE A 190 18.13 -16.68 -33.98
C PHE A 190 16.68 -16.78 -33.48
N PRO A 191 15.77 -17.39 -34.25
CA PRO A 191 14.51 -17.90 -33.72
C PRO A 191 14.74 -18.95 -32.61
N PRO A 192 13.76 -19.20 -31.73
CA PRO A 192 13.95 -20.14 -30.63
C PRO A 192 14.20 -21.57 -31.13
N THR A 193 13.55 -21.95 -32.24
CA THR A 193 13.67 -23.29 -32.85
C THR A 193 15.06 -23.53 -33.43
N VAL A 194 15.66 -22.50 -34.04
CA VAL A 194 17.02 -22.58 -34.57
C VAL A 194 18.02 -22.70 -33.43
N TRP A 195 17.90 -21.86 -32.40
CA TRP A 195 18.77 -21.90 -31.22
C TRP A 195 18.74 -23.27 -30.53
N ALA A 196 17.55 -23.84 -30.33
CA ALA A 196 17.36 -25.14 -29.71
C ALA A 196 17.93 -26.31 -30.53
N ALA A 197 18.11 -26.15 -31.84
CA ALA A 197 18.71 -27.15 -32.71
C ALA A 197 20.24 -27.09 -32.76
N MET A 198 20.86 -26.02 -32.23
CA MET A 198 22.31 -25.88 -32.17
C MET A 198 22.90 -26.77 -31.08
N SER A 199 24.09 -27.31 -31.32
CA SER A 199 24.84 -28.05 -30.31
C SER A 199 25.38 -27.11 -29.21
N GLU A 200 25.59 -27.64 -28.00
CA GLU A 200 26.20 -26.87 -26.89
C GLU A 200 27.56 -26.27 -27.30
N ARG A 201 28.32 -26.99 -28.14
CA ARG A 201 29.61 -26.49 -28.65
C ARG A 201 29.45 -25.29 -29.57
N GLU A 202 28.45 -25.30 -30.46
CA GLU A 202 28.14 -24.16 -31.33
C GLU A 202 27.62 -22.97 -30.54
N GLN A 203 26.84 -23.21 -29.49
CA GLN A 203 26.36 -22.16 -28.59
C GLN A 203 27.51 -21.55 -27.77
N ALA A 204 28.44 -22.37 -27.26
CA ALA A 204 29.52 -21.93 -26.38
C ALA A 204 30.64 -21.15 -27.08
N ILE A 205 30.94 -21.48 -28.34
CA ILE A 205 32.07 -20.87 -29.07
C ILE A 205 31.68 -19.52 -29.69
N ALA A 206 30.40 -19.21 -29.74
CA ALA A 206 29.94 -18.17 -30.63
C ALA A 206 29.75 -16.82 -29.94
N ASP A 207 30.60 -15.88 -30.35
CA ASP A 207 30.51 -14.47 -30.01
C ASP A 207 29.63 -13.76 -31.04
N TRP A 208 28.33 -14.05 -30.99
CA TRP A 208 27.39 -13.65 -32.03
C TRP A 208 27.19 -12.14 -32.07
N HIS A 209 27.53 -11.56 -33.22
CA HIS A 209 27.22 -10.19 -33.56
C HIS A 209 26.33 -10.19 -34.81
N CYS A 210 25.43 -9.21 -34.92
CA CYS A 210 24.75 -8.99 -36.18
C CYS A 210 25.73 -8.42 -37.20
N ALA A 211 25.52 -8.66 -38.50
CA ALA A 211 26.38 -8.15 -39.56
C ALA A 211 26.64 -6.63 -39.50
N PRO A 212 25.68 -5.76 -39.09
CA PRO A 212 25.97 -4.36 -38.79
C PRO A 212 27.01 -4.17 -37.67
N CYS A 213 26.84 -4.84 -36.53
CA CYS A 213 27.77 -4.74 -35.40
C CYS A 213 29.15 -5.33 -35.72
N GLU A 214 29.24 -6.41 -36.51
CA GLU A 214 30.54 -6.94 -36.96
C GLU A 214 31.30 -5.90 -37.80
N ARG A 215 30.61 -5.21 -38.70
CA ARG A 215 31.22 -4.15 -39.51
C ARG A 215 31.72 -2.99 -38.65
N GLU A 216 30.97 -2.60 -37.63
CA GLU A 216 31.42 -1.57 -36.67
C GLU A 216 32.65 -2.03 -35.88
N ILE A 217 32.64 -3.26 -35.37
CA ILE A 217 33.79 -3.83 -34.63
C ILE A 217 35.03 -3.87 -35.52
N GLU A 218 34.88 -4.29 -36.77
CA GLU A 218 36.00 -4.33 -37.72
C GLU A 218 36.49 -2.92 -38.06
N GLN A 219 35.60 -1.95 -38.25
CA GLN A 219 35.98 -0.55 -38.44
C GLN A 219 36.74 0.01 -37.24
N GLU A 220 36.26 -0.26 -36.01
CA GLU A 220 36.93 0.13 -34.77
C GLU A 220 38.33 -0.50 -34.65
N ARG A 221 38.49 -1.77 -35.06
CA ARG A 221 39.79 -2.46 -35.10
C ARG A 221 40.73 -1.82 -36.11
N LEU A 222 40.27 -1.56 -37.34
CA LEU A 222 41.05 -0.90 -38.37
C LEU A 222 41.42 0.54 -37.98
N GLU A 223 40.53 1.27 -37.30
CA GLU A 223 40.83 2.60 -36.76
C GLU A 223 41.82 2.56 -35.60
N ALA A 224 41.71 1.58 -34.70
CA ALA A 224 42.67 1.36 -33.63
C ALA A 224 44.05 1.02 -34.19
N GLN A 225 44.12 0.15 -35.21
CA GLN A 225 45.37 -0.17 -35.90
C GLN A 225 45.96 1.06 -36.57
N ARG A 226 45.16 1.82 -37.33
CA ARG A 226 45.62 3.08 -37.95
C ARG A 226 46.10 4.09 -36.91
N ARG A 227 45.47 4.16 -35.72
CA ARG A 227 45.95 4.99 -34.61
C ARG A 227 47.27 4.50 -34.04
N ALA A 228 47.42 3.19 -33.82
CA ALA A 228 48.65 2.58 -33.33
C ALA A 228 49.81 2.77 -34.32
N ASP A 229 49.56 2.58 -35.62
CA ASP A 229 50.55 2.82 -36.66
C ASP A 229 50.97 4.29 -36.71
N ARG A 230 50.00 5.23 -36.66
CA ARG A 230 50.33 6.67 -36.59
C ARG A 230 51.14 7.02 -35.35
N ALA A 231 50.82 6.44 -34.19
CA ALA A 231 51.59 6.65 -32.98
C ALA A 231 53.02 6.13 -33.14
N ARG A 232 53.18 4.91 -33.64
CA ARG A 232 54.48 4.30 -33.93
C ARG A 232 55.30 5.13 -34.93
N TRP A 233 54.69 5.61 -36.01
CA TRP A 233 55.37 6.48 -36.98
C TRP A 233 55.64 7.87 -36.41
N GLY A 234 54.81 8.38 -35.51
CA GLY A 234 55.07 9.61 -34.75
C GLY A 234 56.33 9.47 -33.88
N ASP A 235 56.49 8.34 -33.20
CA ASP A 235 57.67 8.03 -32.38
C ASP A 235 58.93 7.83 -33.23
N LEU A 236 58.80 7.22 -34.41
CA LEU A 236 59.90 7.01 -35.35
C LEU A 236 60.23 8.25 -36.19
N GLY A 237 59.32 9.20 -36.31
CA GLY A 237 59.47 10.41 -37.12
C GLY A 237 60.76 11.18 -36.81
N PRO A 238 61.06 11.48 -35.53
CA PRO A 238 62.33 12.08 -35.13
C PRO A 238 63.55 11.26 -35.52
N ALA A 239 63.50 9.93 -35.39
CA ALA A 239 64.61 9.03 -35.73
C ALA A 239 64.85 8.94 -37.25
N ILE A 240 63.78 8.89 -38.05
CA ILE A 240 63.84 8.90 -39.51
C ILE A 240 64.34 10.25 -40.01
N ALA A 241 63.85 11.37 -39.45
CA ALA A 241 64.33 12.70 -39.78
C ALA A 241 65.81 12.89 -39.40
N TRP A 242 66.25 12.34 -38.27
CA TRP A 242 67.65 12.31 -37.89
C TRP A 242 68.50 11.49 -38.88
N ALA A 243 68.06 10.28 -39.23
CA ALA A 243 68.77 9.43 -40.19
C ALA A 243 68.86 10.09 -41.58
N GLN A 244 67.80 10.77 -42.04
CA GLN A 244 67.81 11.52 -43.30
C GLN A 244 68.78 12.70 -43.27
N LYS A 245 68.91 13.41 -42.13
CA LYS A 245 69.92 14.48 -41.98
C LYS A 245 71.35 13.94 -42.08
N ILE A 246 71.63 12.79 -41.47
CA ILE A 246 72.95 12.13 -41.57
C ILE A 246 73.24 11.71 -43.00
N LEU A 247 72.26 11.16 -43.71
CA LEU A 247 72.44 10.76 -45.10
C LEU A 247 72.62 11.96 -46.06
N ALA A 248 71.96 13.09 -45.79
CA ALA A 248 72.06 14.29 -46.60
C ALA A 248 73.37 15.04 -46.42
N ASP A 249 73.99 14.95 -45.24
CA ASP A 249 75.29 15.55 -44.94
C ASP A 249 76.13 14.62 -44.05
N PRO A 250 76.77 13.59 -44.64
CA PRO A 250 77.52 12.60 -43.87
C PRO A 250 78.75 13.20 -43.17
N GLU A 251 79.41 14.18 -43.79
CA GLU A 251 80.66 14.77 -43.26
C GLU A 251 80.42 15.63 -42.01
N ALA A 252 79.25 16.26 -41.90
CA ALA A 252 78.90 17.07 -40.72
C ALA A 252 78.47 16.23 -39.50
N TYR A 253 78.06 14.97 -39.67
CA TYR A 253 77.42 14.18 -38.60
C TYR A 253 78.03 12.80 -38.35
N ALA A 254 78.71 12.18 -39.33
CA ALA A 254 79.38 10.91 -39.16
C ALA A 254 80.89 11.14 -39.02
N ILE A 255 81.35 11.35 -37.79
CA ILE A 255 82.78 11.35 -37.48
C ILE A 255 83.24 9.90 -37.48
N LEU A 256 84.04 9.52 -38.49
CA LEU A 256 84.70 8.23 -38.53
C LEU A 256 85.72 8.18 -37.38
N ASP A 257 85.50 7.32 -36.40
CA ASP A 257 86.51 7.02 -35.38
C ASP A 257 87.64 6.21 -36.03
N THR A 258 88.65 6.92 -36.53
CA THR A 258 89.83 6.34 -37.17
C THR A 258 90.78 5.70 -36.16
N GLU A 259 90.63 5.96 -34.86
CA GLU A 259 91.54 5.41 -33.84
C GLU A 259 91.20 3.95 -33.50
N THR A 260 89.93 3.59 -33.45
CA THR A 260 89.51 2.23 -33.08
C THR A 260 89.24 1.30 -34.28
N THR A 261 88.94 1.83 -35.46
CA THR A 261 88.55 1.02 -36.63
C THR A 261 89.69 0.71 -37.61
N GLY A 262 90.85 1.35 -37.47
CA GLY A 262 92.01 1.15 -38.36
C GLY A 262 91.79 1.63 -39.80
N LEU A 263 90.73 2.42 -40.04
CA LEU A 263 90.43 3.03 -41.32
C LEU A 263 91.27 4.30 -41.49
N ALA A 264 91.87 4.48 -42.67
CA ALA A 264 92.70 5.64 -42.97
C ALA A 264 91.84 6.92 -43.05
N ALA A 265 92.44 8.09 -42.81
CA ALA A 265 91.76 9.38 -42.86
C ALA A 265 91.07 9.69 -44.21
N THR A 266 91.38 8.92 -45.27
CA THR A 266 90.77 9.03 -46.60
C THR A 266 89.64 8.03 -46.86
N SER A 267 89.25 7.22 -45.89
CA SER A 267 88.17 6.25 -46.04
C SER A 267 86.81 6.96 -46.13
N ARG A 268 86.05 6.69 -47.21
CA ARG A 268 84.71 7.25 -47.42
C ARG A 268 83.63 6.22 -47.05
N ILE A 269 82.59 6.69 -46.37
CA ILE A 269 81.37 5.88 -46.17
C ILE A 269 80.61 5.86 -47.50
N ILE A 270 80.39 4.68 -48.07
CA ILE A 270 79.53 4.50 -49.24
C ILE A 270 78.17 4.01 -48.73
N GLY A 271 77.19 4.90 -48.66
CA GLY A 271 75.80 4.53 -48.43
C GLY A 271 75.20 3.99 -49.73
N ASN A 272 74.90 2.69 -49.78
CA ASN A 272 74.21 2.12 -50.93
C ASN A 272 72.70 2.38 -50.77
N CYS A 273 72.19 3.40 -51.46
CA CYS A 273 70.75 3.66 -51.54
C CYS A 273 70.13 2.72 -52.58
N GLY A 274 69.51 1.64 -52.12
CA GLY A 274 68.61 0.80 -52.90
C GLY A 274 67.17 1.24 -52.75
#